data_AF-A0A4Q7X9U2-F1
#
_entry.id   AF-A0A4Q7X9U2-F1
#
_cell.length_a   1.000
_cell.length_b   1.000
_cell.length_c   1.000
_cell.angle_alpha   90.00
_cell.angle_beta   90.00
_cell.angle_gamma   90.00
#
_symmetry.space_group_name_H-M   'P 1'
#
loop_
_entity.id
_entity.type
_entity.pdbx_description
1 polymer ?
#
loop_
_entity_poly.entity_id
_entity_poly.type
_entity_poly.pdbx_seq_one_letter_code
_entity_poly.pdbx_strand_id
1 'polypeptide(L)'
;MEDVREVSAELHRLADSEPLDPFDTNALLTRGQRGRRRRKALAISGAVAGVAVIALAAALLPGLPQAGKKPPVAGDQSQTALFESVQGVPRGEAAVGQRLTMAEAQRRCALRFPDEKRGFEKPYDGPFVGQRLSYKIEIGARMLMCTVPGGDKPTAALLAQVAKDPLPTTTAGQLRHCSVQTWVDVTGWRVTATARSTQTGASLITAVSPSGKTAIACEIDKSTLDGGMITQGTSVLSLDHLRYDSNQYTHATSTQPAQLWTGNNIGGNGNGYTTLAWGKLNGNPTRIHLQMDAKTQTDVPVTDGWFAYYWTTPPTKAKISDLRITAYDKDGKVVKVLLR
;
A
#
# COMPACT_ATOMS: atom_id res chain seq x y z
N MET A 1 41.46 17.17 11.81
CA MET A 1 41.25 15.88 11.09
C MET A 1 41.90 14.71 11.82
N GLU A 2 42.74 14.93 12.84
CA GLU A 2 43.23 13.84 13.71
C GLU A 2 42.14 13.26 14.64
N ASP A 3 41.27 14.08 15.25
CA ASP A 3 40.21 13.63 16.18
C ASP A 3 39.40 12.41 15.67
N VAL A 4 39.02 12.42 14.39
CA VAL A 4 38.18 11.35 13.80
C VAL A 4 38.93 10.02 13.70
N ARG A 5 40.26 10.06 13.57
CA ARG A 5 41.09 8.84 13.54
C ARG A 5 41.31 8.28 14.93
N GLU A 6 41.45 9.15 15.93
CA GLU A 6 41.63 8.75 17.33
C GLU A 6 40.36 8.08 17.88
N VAL A 7 39.19 8.68 17.66
CA VAL A 7 37.87 8.08 18.02
C VAL A 7 37.65 6.74 17.33
N SER A 8 38.04 6.59 16.06
CA SER A 8 37.90 5.33 15.33
C SER A 8 38.83 4.22 15.85
N ALA A 9 40.03 4.57 16.31
CA ALA A 9 40.96 3.62 16.91
C ALA A 9 40.50 3.18 18.31
N GLU A 10 39.97 4.12 19.11
CA GLU A 10 39.48 3.84 20.46
C GLU A 10 38.19 3.00 20.47
N LEU A 11 37.29 3.22 19.49
CA LEU A 11 36.12 2.35 19.27
C LEU A 11 36.48 0.91 18.87
N HIS A 12 37.53 0.71 18.04
CA HIS A 12 38.04 -0.64 17.79
C HIS A 12 38.67 -1.26 19.03
N ARG A 13 39.44 -0.48 19.82
CA ARG A 13 40.01 -0.99 21.07
C ARG A 13 38.95 -1.44 22.07
N LEU A 14 37.83 -0.72 22.18
CA LEU A 14 36.69 -1.10 23.02
C LEU A 14 35.99 -2.37 22.51
N ALA A 15 35.77 -2.49 21.20
CA ALA A 15 35.17 -3.68 20.59
C ALA A 15 36.02 -4.95 20.76
N ASP A 16 37.35 -4.81 20.75
CA ASP A 16 38.29 -5.93 20.96
C ASP A 16 38.48 -6.27 22.46
N SER A 17 38.29 -5.31 23.38
CA SER A 17 38.46 -5.54 24.82
C SER A 17 37.20 -6.00 25.56
N GLU A 18 36.02 -5.74 25.02
CA GLU A 18 34.73 -6.18 25.59
C GLU A 18 33.98 -7.10 24.61
N PRO A 19 34.38 -8.38 24.48
CA PRO A 19 33.61 -9.35 23.73
C PRO A 19 32.22 -9.50 24.35
N LEU A 20 31.18 -9.11 23.60
CA LEU A 20 29.78 -9.21 24.03
C LEU A 20 29.48 -10.64 24.49
N ASP A 21 28.92 -10.76 25.70
CA ASP A 21 28.51 -12.05 26.27
C ASP A 21 27.67 -12.84 25.24
N PRO A 22 27.94 -14.15 25.06
CA PRO A 22 27.20 -14.98 24.12
C PRO A 22 25.70 -14.89 24.37
N PHE A 23 24.95 -14.45 23.35
CA PHE A 23 23.49 -14.32 23.45
C PHE A 23 22.85 -15.67 23.81
N ASP A 24 22.44 -15.82 25.07
CA ASP A 24 21.76 -17.03 25.55
C ASP A 24 20.32 -17.10 25.02
N THR A 25 20.23 -17.54 23.77
CA THR A 25 18.99 -17.86 23.07
C THR A 25 18.17 -18.92 23.79
N ASN A 26 18.79 -19.82 24.57
CA ASN A 26 18.09 -20.83 25.35
C ASN A 26 17.41 -20.22 26.58
N ALA A 27 18.05 -19.29 27.30
CA ALA A 27 17.41 -18.53 28.38
C ALA A 27 16.21 -17.71 27.87
N LEU A 28 16.34 -17.05 26.73
CA LEU A 28 15.24 -16.31 26.08
C LEU A 28 14.07 -17.24 25.71
N LEU A 29 14.33 -18.36 25.04
CA LEU A 29 13.31 -19.36 24.71
C LEU A 29 12.64 -19.95 25.96
N THR A 30 13.42 -20.26 27.00
CA THR A 30 12.90 -20.80 28.27
C THR A 30 12.01 -19.79 29.01
N ARG A 31 12.40 -18.50 29.02
CA ARG A 31 11.59 -17.41 29.58
C ARG A 31 10.27 -17.25 28.81
N GLY A 32 10.30 -17.31 27.48
CA GLY A 32 9.10 -17.30 26.62
C GLY A 32 8.17 -18.50 26.86
N GLN A 33 8.71 -19.71 26.98
CA GLN A 33 7.93 -20.92 27.26
C GLN A 33 7.26 -20.89 28.64
N ARG A 34 7.95 -20.41 29.68
CA ARG A 34 7.35 -20.21 31.03
C ARG A 34 6.19 -19.21 30.98
N GLY A 35 6.33 -18.11 30.23
CA GLY A 35 5.27 -17.12 30.01
C GLY A 35 4.03 -17.71 29.32
N ARG A 36 4.22 -18.63 28.35
CA ARG A 36 3.12 -19.31 27.65
C ARG A 36 2.40 -20.33 28.53
N ARG A 37 3.10 -21.02 29.44
CA ARG A 37 2.49 -21.96 30.40
C ARG A 37 1.61 -21.25 31.43
N ARG A 38 2.03 -20.10 31.97
CA ARG A 38 1.21 -19.30 32.91
C ARG A 38 -0.12 -18.83 32.31
N ARG A 39 -0.16 -18.45 31.02
CA ARG A 39 -1.41 -18.05 30.34
C ARG A 39 -2.40 -19.20 30.12
N LYS A 40 -1.95 -20.46 30.07
CA LYS A 40 -2.85 -21.63 30.02
C LYS A 40 -3.50 -21.95 31.36
N ALA A 41 -2.85 -21.64 32.48
CA ALA A 41 -3.38 -21.89 33.82
C ALA A 41 -4.52 -20.93 34.22
N LEU A 42 -4.52 -19.71 33.69
CA LEU A 42 -5.52 -18.67 34.02
C LEU A 42 -6.82 -18.76 33.19
N ALA A 43 -6.95 -19.74 32.30
CA ALA A 43 -8.12 -19.89 31.41
C ALA A 43 -9.12 -20.97 31.89
N ILE A 44 -8.90 -21.60 33.05
CA ILE A 44 -9.70 -22.74 33.54
C ILE A 44 -10.11 -22.53 35.01
N SER A 45 -10.81 -21.42 35.29
CA SER A 45 -11.62 -21.26 36.52
C SER A 45 -12.40 -19.93 36.51
N GLY A 46 -13.72 -19.97 36.68
CA GLY A 46 -14.50 -18.81 37.16
C GLY A 46 -15.52 -18.19 36.20
N ALA A 47 -16.78 -18.57 36.35
CA ALA A 47 -17.98 -17.78 36.01
C ALA A 47 -18.77 -17.56 37.34
N VAL A 48 -19.85 -16.78 37.48
CA VAL A 48 -20.86 -16.19 36.55
C VAL A 48 -21.13 -14.75 37.09
N ALA A 49 -21.46 -13.72 36.31
CA ALA A 49 -22.83 -13.37 35.88
C ALA A 49 -22.89 -11.96 35.23
N GLY A 50 -23.91 -11.68 34.40
CA GLY A 50 -24.26 -10.29 34.00
C GLY A 50 -24.57 -10.01 32.53
N VAL A 51 -25.62 -10.66 31.99
CA VAL A 51 -26.47 -10.24 30.83
C VAL A 51 -25.89 -9.28 29.77
N ALA A 52 -25.67 -9.79 28.54
CA ALA A 52 -26.11 -9.15 27.29
C ALA A 52 -26.09 -10.16 26.13
N VAL A 53 -27.13 -10.16 25.29
CA VAL A 53 -27.28 -11.09 24.15
C VAL A 53 -26.58 -10.54 22.90
N ILE A 54 -25.58 -11.26 22.38
CA ILE A 54 -25.13 -11.14 20.99
C ILE A 54 -24.94 -12.56 20.41
N ALA A 55 -25.52 -12.80 19.23
CA ALA A 55 -25.55 -14.12 18.60
C ALA A 55 -24.16 -14.57 18.11
N LEU A 56 -23.61 -15.63 18.70
CA LEU A 56 -22.40 -16.31 18.21
C LEU A 56 -22.76 -17.43 17.23
N ALA A 57 -23.15 -17.05 16.01
CA ALA A 57 -23.08 -17.94 14.85
C ALA A 57 -21.62 -18.01 14.33
N ALA A 58 -20.73 -18.56 15.16
CA ALA A 58 -19.29 -18.70 14.88
C ALA A 58 -18.80 -20.13 15.14
N ALA A 59 -19.54 -21.11 14.63
CA ALA A 59 -19.10 -22.49 14.50
C ALA A 59 -19.45 -22.98 13.09
N LEU A 60 -18.51 -23.71 12.44
CA LEU A 60 -18.50 -24.18 11.04
C LEU A 60 -17.78 -23.27 10.02
N LEU A 61 -16.49 -22.99 10.29
CA LEU A 61 -15.49 -22.90 9.22
C LEU A 61 -14.47 -24.04 9.42
N PRO A 62 -14.37 -25.02 8.50
CA PRO A 62 -13.32 -26.04 8.55
C PRO A 62 -11.99 -25.46 8.05
N GLY A 63 -10.88 -25.82 8.71
CA GLY A 63 -9.53 -25.57 8.18
C GLY A 63 -8.73 -24.43 8.84
N LEU A 64 -8.50 -24.51 10.15
CA LEU A 64 -7.31 -23.87 10.76
C LEU A 64 -6.11 -24.83 10.60
N PRO A 65 -5.09 -24.50 9.78
CA PRO A 65 -3.88 -25.33 9.70
C PRO A 65 -3.10 -25.26 11.03
N GLN A 66 -2.55 -26.40 11.43
CA GLN A 66 -1.88 -26.57 12.72
C GLN A 66 -0.70 -25.60 12.91
N ALA A 67 -0.65 -24.96 14.08
CA ALA A 67 0.45 -24.10 14.50
C ALA A 67 1.73 -24.92 14.79
N GLY A 68 2.49 -25.22 13.74
CA GLY A 68 3.75 -25.99 13.83
C GLY A 68 4.80 -25.71 12.75
N LYS A 69 4.48 -24.94 11.69
CA LYS A 69 5.43 -24.54 10.66
C LYS A 69 5.88 -23.08 10.88
N LYS A 70 7.15 -22.80 10.55
CA LYS A 70 7.69 -21.43 10.46
C LYS A 70 6.80 -20.59 9.51
N PRO A 71 6.73 -19.26 9.66
CA PRO A 71 6.10 -18.41 8.65
C PRO A 71 6.74 -18.73 7.28
N PRO A 72 5.96 -18.87 6.20
CA PRO A 72 6.54 -19.04 4.88
C PRO A 72 7.38 -17.81 4.56
N VAL A 73 8.66 -18.03 4.26
CA VAL A 73 9.52 -17.00 3.67
C VAL A 73 8.98 -16.72 2.27
N ALA A 74 9.03 -15.45 1.82
CA ALA A 74 8.51 -15.05 0.52
C ALA A 74 9.06 -15.94 -0.61
N GLY A 75 8.17 -16.59 -1.36
CA GLY A 75 8.53 -17.54 -2.42
C GLY A 75 8.13 -18.99 -2.14
N ASP A 76 6.86 -19.27 -1.86
CA ASP A 76 6.33 -20.61 -2.11
C ASP A 76 6.26 -20.82 -3.64
N GLN A 77 6.83 -21.93 -4.13
CA GLN A 77 7.26 -22.09 -5.53
C GLN A 77 6.14 -21.98 -6.58
N SER A 78 4.86 -22.11 -6.18
CA SER A 78 3.72 -21.97 -7.09
C SER A 78 3.39 -20.51 -7.44
N GLN A 79 3.75 -19.53 -6.60
CA GLN A 79 3.56 -18.10 -6.91
C GLN A 79 4.68 -17.57 -7.81
N THR A 80 5.91 -18.05 -7.63
CA THR A 80 7.05 -17.68 -8.48
C THR A 80 6.85 -18.09 -9.95
N ALA A 81 6.07 -19.14 -10.20
CA ALA A 81 5.70 -19.59 -11.54
C ALA A 81 4.74 -18.65 -12.29
N LEU A 82 4.12 -17.67 -11.60
CA LEU A 82 3.18 -16.71 -12.21
C LEU A 82 3.87 -15.43 -12.74
N PHE A 83 5.15 -15.22 -12.41
CA PHE A 83 5.92 -14.02 -12.77
C PHE A 83 7.30 -14.34 -13.36
N GLU A 84 7.52 -13.89 -14.59
CA GLU A 84 8.82 -13.89 -15.26
C GLU A 84 9.72 -12.76 -14.75
N SER A 85 11.04 -12.98 -14.70
CA SER A 85 12.00 -11.93 -14.38
C SER A 85 12.29 -11.03 -15.57
N VAL A 86 12.18 -9.71 -15.42
CA VAL A 86 12.70 -8.76 -16.42
C VAL A 86 14.22 -8.66 -16.29
N GLN A 87 14.94 -8.88 -17.40
CA GLN A 87 16.41 -8.84 -17.40
C GLN A 87 16.94 -7.48 -16.93
N GLY A 88 17.89 -7.52 -15.99
CA GLY A 88 18.54 -6.34 -15.40
C GLY A 88 17.69 -5.58 -14.36
N VAL A 89 16.52 -6.10 -13.98
CA VAL A 89 15.61 -5.44 -13.04
C VAL A 89 15.48 -6.25 -11.75
N PRO A 90 15.62 -5.64 -10.55
CA PRO A 90 15.33 -6.31 -9.28
C PRO A 90 13.89 -6.81 -9.21
N ARG A 91 13.65 -7.89 -8.46
CA ARG A 91 12.31 -8.48 -8.27
C ARG A 91 11.69 -8.10 -6.92
N GLY A 92 10.36 -8.16 -6.84
CA GLY A 92 9.57 -7.91 -5.64
C GLY A 92 9.85 -6.54 -5.01
N GLU A 93 9.91 -6.51 -3.69
CA GLU A 93 10.18 -5.30 -2.89
C GLU A 93 11.47 -4.56 -3.31
N ALA A 94 12.51 -5.28 -3.77
CA ALA A 94 13.78 -4.65 -4.19
C ALA A 94 13.66 -3.78 -5.47
N ALA A 95 12.57 -3.91 -6.23
CA ALA A 95 12.28 -3.04 -7.38
C ALA A 95 11.70 -1.68 -6.97
N VAL A 96 11.08 -1.61 -5.80
CA VAL A 96 10.14 -0.54 -5.43
C VAL A 96 10.85 0.78 -5.15
N GLY A 97 10.33 1.87 -5.72
CA GLY A 97 10.88 3.22 -5.52
C GLY A 97 12.25 3.46 -6.18
N GLN A 98 12.77 2.50 -6.95
CA GLN A 98 14.03 2.67 -7.68
C GLN A 98 13.93 3.87 -8.64
N ARG A 99 14.85 4.84 -8.51
CA ARG A 99 15.05 5.93 -9.49
C ARG A 99 15.57 5.33 -10.79
N LEU A 100 14.96 5.69 -11.92
CA LEU A 100 15.36 5.22 -13.25
C LEU A 100 15.85 6.39 -14.11
N THR A 101 16.53 6.08 -15.20
CA THR A 101 16.69 7.03 -16.31
C THR A 101 15.41 7.01 -17.15
N MET A 102 15.16 8.07 -17.94
CA MET A 102 14.04 8.08 -18.90
C MET A 102 14.13 6.92 -19.90
N ALA A 103 15.36 6.57 -20.34
CA ALA A 103 15.60 5.43 -21.22
C ALA A 103 15.21 4.08 -20.57
N GLU A 104 15.56 3.88 -19.30
CA GLU A 104 15.21 2.64 -18.58
C GLU A 104 13.70 2.55 -18.30
N ALA A 105 13.05 3.66 -17.93
CA ALA A 105 11.61 3.70 -17.77
C ALA A 105 10.88 3.40 -19.11
N GLN A 106 11.35 3.97 -20.22
CA GLN A 106 10.81 3.71 -21.55
C GLN A 106 11.08 2.27 -22.02
N ARG A 107 12.26 1.70 -21.74
CA ARG A 107 12.56 0.28 -21.99
C ARG A 107 11.56 -0.63 -21.27
N ARG A 108 11.31 -0.40 -19.99
CA ARG A 108 10.36 -1.22 -19.21
C ARG A 108 8.93 -1.05 -19.71
N CYS A 109 8.50 0.16 -20.02
CA CYS A 109 7.16 0.40 -20.56
C CYS A 109 6.95 -0.16 -21.97
N ALA A 110 7.99 -0.23 -22.81
CA ALA A 110 7.94 -0.91 -24.10
C ALA A 110 7.71 -2.43 -23.98
N LEU A 111 8.01 -3.05 -22.82
CA LEU A 111 7.63 -4.44 -22.56
C LEU A 111 6.11 -4.62 -22.36
N ARG A 112 5.41 -3.54 -21.99
CA ARG A 112 3.96 -3.52 -21.76
C ARG A 112 3.17 -3.00 -22.96
N PHE A 113 3.74 -2.02 -23.68
CA PHE A 113 3.16 -1.41 -24.87
C PHE A 113 4.20 -1.44 -26.01
N PRO A 114 4.48 -2.61 -26.61
CA PRO A 114 5.56 -2.76 -27.60
C PRO A 114 5.33 -1.94 -28.88
N ASP A 115 4.07 -1.70 -29.24
CA ASP A 115 3.69 -0.94 -30.43
C ASP A 115 3.72 0.59 -30.21
N GLU A 116 3.75 1.04 -28.96
CA GLU A 116 3.81 2.46 -28.64
C GLU A 116 5.24 3.00 -28.84
N LYS A 117 5.37 3.99 -29.73
CA LYS A 117 6.66 4.59 -30.11
C LYS A 117 6.84 6.02 -29.59
N ARG A 118 5.77 6.65 -29.11
CA ARG A 118 5.83 7.99 -28.52
C ARG A 118 6.77 8.00 -27.32
N GLY A 119 7.49 9.10 -27.16
CA GLY A 119 8.22 9.37 -25.91
C GLY A 119 7.25 9.73 -24.78
N PHE A 120 7.74 9.75 -23.55
CA PHE A 120 6.98 10.30 -22.43
C PHE A 120 7.00 11.83 -22.42
N GLU A 121 5.98 12.41 -21.80
CA GLU A 121 6.05 13.74 -21.21
C GLU A 121 7.13 13.75 -20.11
N LYS A 122 7.84 14.87 -19.93
CA LYS A 122 8.95 14.93 -18.97
C LYS A 122 8.40 15.00 -17.53
N PRO A 123 8.58 13.98 -16.67
CA PRO A 123 8.21 14.09 -15.26
C PRO A 123 9.12 15.10 -14.56
N TYR A 124 8.59 15.78 -13.53
CA TYR A 124 9.31 16.81 -12.78
C TYR A 124 10.61 16.28 -12.14
N ASP A 125 10.53 15.15 -11.41
CA ASP A 125 11.64 14.60 -10.61
C ASP A 125 12.35 13.38 -11.23
N GLY A 126 12.14 13.18 -12.54
CA GLY A 126 12.53 11.96 -13.23
C GLY A 126 11.62 10.76 -12.93
N PRO A 127 11.85 9.62 -13.59
CA PRO A 127 11.00 8.44 -13.48
C PRO A 127 11.41 7.52 -12.33
N PHE A 128 10.44 6.83 -11.73
CA PHE A 128 10.67 5.73 -10.77
C PHE A 128 9.69 4.57 -10.95
N VAL A 129 10.04 3.40 -10.40
CA VAL A 129 9.20 2.19 -10.47
C VAL A 129 7.86 2.40 -9.78
N GLY A 130 6.77 2.03 -10.45
CA GLY A 130 5.40 2.24 -9.95
C GLY A 130 4.86 3.65 -10.19
N GLN A 131 5.66 4.60 -10.67
CA GLN A 131 5.17 5.90 -11.12
C GLN A 131 4.37 5.74 -12.41
N ARG A 132 3.39 6.62 -12.63
CA ARG A 132 2.67 6.71 -13.90
C ARG A 132 3.24 7.82 -14.77
N LEU A 133 3.63 7.48 -16.00
CA LEU A 133 4.14 8.38 -17.01
C LEU A 133 3.13 8.48 -18.16
N SER A 134 2.81 9.71 -18.56
CA SER A 134 1.98 9.99 -19.74
C SER A 134 2.85 9.90 -20.99
N TYR A 135 2.39 9.16 -22.01
CA TYR A 135 2.97 9.27 -23.35
C TYR A 135 2.59 10.63 -23.93
N LYS A 136 3.47 11.23 -24.74
CA LYS A 136 3.21 12.53 -25.38
C LYS A 136 1.86 12.51 -26.10
N ILE A 137 1.05 13.53 -25.83
CA ILE A 137 -0.24 13.70 -26.50
C ILE A 137 0.01 14.17 -27.94
N GLU A 138 -0.60 13.46 -28.89
CA GLU A 138 -0.55 13.75 -30.33
C GLU A 138 -1.99 13.82 -30.85
N ILE A 139 -2.25 14.70 -31.82
CA ILE A 139 -3.62 14.94 -32.33
C ILE A 139 -4.14 13.66 -32.99
N GLY A 140 -5.33 13.21 -32.57
CA GLY A 140 -5.95 11.97 -33.04
C GLY A 140 -5.42 10.68 -32.39
N ALA A 141 -4.34 10.74 -31.61
CA ALA A 141 -3.84 9.59 -30.85
C ALA A 141 -4.64 9.41 -29.54
N ARG A 142 -4.85 8.15 -29.14
CA ARG A 142 -5.41 7.87 -27.80
C ARG A 142 -4.45 8.32 -26.71
N MET A 143 -5.01 8.87 -25.62
CA MET A 143 -4.25 9.03 -24.38
C MET A 143 -3.87 7.64 -23.87
N LEU A 144 -2.60 7.48 -23.52
CA LEU A 144 -2.01 6.23 -23.02
C LEU A 144 -1.07 6.61 -21.89
N MET A 145 -1.11 5.84 -20.80
CA MET A 145 -0.22 6.04 -19.66
C MET A 145 0.42 4.72 -19.26
N CYS A 146 1.72 4.73 -18.95
CA CYS A 146 2.41 3.58 -18.41
C CYS A 146 2.64 3.73 -16.91
N THR A 147 2.13 2.78 -16.12
CA THR A 147 2.68 2.51 -14.77
C THR A 147 4.01 1.79 -14.97
N VAL A 148 5.12 2.46 -14.65
CA VAL A 148 6.50 2.00 -14.90
C VAL A 148 6.74 0.66 -14.22
N PRO A 149 6.99 -0.44 -14.97
CA PRO A 149 7.13 -1.77 -14.40
C PRO A 149 8.26 -1.95 -13.37
N GLY A 150 7.98 -2.77 -12.36
CA GLY A 150 9.01 -3.50 -11.61
C GLY A 150 9.60 -4.67 -12.41
N GLY A 151 10.26 -5.60 -11.71
CA GLY A 151 10.94 -6.74 -12.32
C GLY A 151 10.12 -8.03 -12.45
N ASP A 152 8.88 -8.05 -11.96
CA ASP A 152 7.99 -9.22 -11.97
C ASP A 152 6.99 -9.10 -13.12
N LYS A 153 7.42 -9.47 -14.33
CA LYS A 153 6.55 -9.48 -15.51
C LYS A 153 5.47 -10.57 -15.34
N PRO A 154 4.17 -10.25 -15.43
CA PRO A 154 3.11 -11.24 -15.29
C PRO A 154 3.10 -12.20 -16.49
N THR A 155 2.98 -13.50 -16.20
CA THR A 155 2.80 -14.53 -17.23
C THR A 155 1.43 -14.43 -17.91
N ALA A 156 1.28 -14.99 -19.11
CA ALA A 156 -0.01 -15.08 -19.80
C ALA A 156 -1.09 -15.81 -18.96
N ALA A 157 -0.70 -16.83 -18.18
CA ALA A 157 -1.60 -17.54 -17.26
C ALA A 157 -2.11 -16.63 -16.14
N LEU A 158 -1.27 -15.74 -15.59
CA LEU A 158 -1.66 -14.77 -14.58
C LEU A 158 -2.59 -13.68 -15.17
N LEU A 159 -2.27 -13.17 -16.37
CA LEU A 159 -3.14 -12.24 -17.10
C LEU A 159 -4.52 -12.84 -17.36
N ALA A 160 -4.58 -14.11 -17.78
CA ALA A 160 -5.83 -14.84 -18.00
C ALA A 160 -6.63 -15.13 -16.71
N GLN A 161 -6.00 -15.16 -15.53
CA GLN A 161 -6.72 -15.21 -14.25
C GLN A 161 -7.35 -13.86 -13.93
N VAL A 162 -6.56 -12.78 -14.04
CA VAL A 162 -6.98 -11.41 -13.77
C VAL A 162 -8.11 -10.95 -14.72
N ALA A 163 -8.08 -11.37 -15.97
CA ALA A 163 -9.15 -11.10 -16.94
C ALA A 163 -10.50 -11.77 -16.60
N LYS A 164 -10.52 -12.85 -15.79
CA LYS A 164 -11.74 -13.56 -15.40
C LYS A 164 -12.48 -12.93 -14.22
N ASP A 165 -11.78 -12.17 -13.39
CA ASP A 165 -12.34 -11.45 -12.24
C ASP A 165 -11.87 -10.00 -12.26
N PRO A 166 -12.34 -9.15 -13.19
CA PRO A 166 -11.81 -7.80 -13.40
C PRO A 166 -11.94 -6.87 -12.17
N LEU A 167 -12.83 -7.18 -11.21
CA LEU A 167 -13.15 -6.34 -10.05
C LEU A 167 -13.21 -7.16 -8.75
N PRO A 168 -12.09 -7.79 -8.35
CA PRO A 168 -12.05 -8.78 -7.29
C PRO A 168 -12.59 -8.24 -5.97
N THR A 169 -13.38 -9.05 -5.27
CA THR A 169 -13.89 -8.77 -3.93
C THR A 169 -12.98 -9.32 -2.84
N THR A 170 -12.09 -10.25 -3.17
CA THR A 170 -11.18 -10.90 -2.22
C THR A 170 -9.82 -10.22 -2.18
N THR A 171 -9.20 -10.14 -1.00
CA THR A 171 -7.84 -9.61 -0.80
C THR A 171 -6.82 -10.27 -1.72
N ALA A 172 -6.89 -11.59 -1.89
CA ALA A 172 -5.99 -12.35 -2.76
C ALA A 172 -6.25 -12.14 -4.27
N GLY A 173 -7.46 -11.73 -4.65
CA GLY A 173 -7.74 -11.23 -6.00
C GLY A 173 -7.19 -9.82 -6.19
N GLN A 174 -7.47 -8.92 -5.24
CA GLN A 174 -7.01 -7.52 -5.31
C GLN A 174 -5.48 -7.41 -5.40
N LEU A 175 -4.73 -8.08 -4.51
CA LEU A 175 -3.26 -8.10 -4.56
C LEU A 175 -2.71 -8.66 -5.89
N ARG A 176 -3.39 -9.65 -6.49
CA ARG A 176 -3.03 -10.20 -7.81
C ARG A 176 -3.16 -9.16 -8.92
N HIS A 177 -4.23 -8.37 -8.91
CA HIS A 177 -4.45 -7.28 -9.87
C HIS A 177 -3.36 -6.21 -9.73
N CYS A 178 -3.07 -5.81 -8.49
CA CYS A 178 -2.02 -4.84 -8.20
C CYS A 178 -0.63 -5.32 -8.64
N SER A 179 -0.37 -6.62 -8.50
CA SER A 179 0.89 -7.22 -8.98
C SER A 179 0.98 -7.16 -10.50
N VAL A 180 -0.09 -7.50 -11.23
CA VAL A 180 -0.17 -7.36 -12.70
C VAL A 180 -0.08 -5.89 -13.16
N GLN A 181 -0.63 -4.97 -12.38
CA GLN A 181 -0.68 -3.56 -12.73
C GLN A 181 0.65 -2.83 -12.52
N THR A 182 1.49 -3.31 -11.59
CA THR A 182 2.77 -2.68 -11.22
C THR A 182 4.02 -3.48 -11.60
N TRP A 183 3.86 -4.76 -11.94
CA TRP A 183 4.94 -5.72 -12.20
C TRP A 183 5.87 -5.88 -10.99
N VAL A 184 5.26 -5.94 -9.80
CA VAL A 184 5.88 -6.23 -8.51
C VAL A 184 5.00 -7.29 -7.86
N ASP A 185 5.55 -8.44 -7.47
CA ASP A 185 4.74 -9.44 -6.74
C ASP A 185 4.40 -8.92 -5.33
N VAL A 186 3.13 -8.52 -5.15
CA VAL A 186 2.58 -8.08 -3.86
C VAL A 186 1.60 -9.10 -3.26
N THR A 187 1.53 -10.32 -3.80
CA THR A 187 0.54 -11.33 -3.36
C THR A 187 0.69 -11.78 -1.91
N GLY A 188 1.90 -11.65 -1.33
CA GLY A 188 2.18 -11.89 0.09
C GLY A 188 2.15 -10.64 0.99
N TRP A 189 1.73 -9.48 0.49
CA TRP A 189 1.74 -8.22 1.26
C TRP A 189 0.50 -8.08 2.15
N ARG A 190 0.65 -7.35 3.26
CA ARG A 190 -0.43 -7.12 4.23
C ARG A 190 -1.28 -5.93 3.79
N VAL A 191 -2.52 -6.19 3.37
CA VAL A 191 -3.51 -5.12 3.15
C VAL A 191 -3.80 -4.40 4.47
N THR A 192 -3.73 -3.07 4.45
CA THR A 192 -3.95 -2.19 5.61
C THR A 192 -5.21 -1.33 5.44
N ALA A 193 -5.61 -1.02 4.22
CA ALA A 193 -6.86 -0.32 3.92
C ALA A 193 -7.47 -0.79 2.60
N THR A 194 -8.79 -0.74 2.50
CA THR A 194 -9.54 -1.03 1.27
C THR A 194 -10.75 -0.12 1.15
N ALA A 195 -11.01 0.37 -0.06
CA ALA A 195 -12.24 1.04 -0.44
C ALA A 195 -12.82 0.40 -1.72
N ARG A 196 -14.13 0.54 -1.91
CA ARG A 196 -14.84 0.10 -3.11
C ARG A 196 -15.99 1.05 -3.38
N SER A 197 -16.08 1.54 -4.61
CA SER A 197 -17.26 2.26 -5.09
C SER A 197 -18.08 1.33 -5.97
N THR A 198 -19.32 1.09 -5.55
CA THR A 198 -20.33 0.39 -6.37
C THR A 198 -20.80 1.24 -7.55
N GLN A 199 -20.69 2.57 -7.46
CA GLN A 199 -21.15 3.50 -8.49
C GLN A 199 -20.18 3.59 -9.67
N THR A 200 -18.88 3.66 -9.42
CA THR A 200 -17.85 3.66 -10.49
C THR A 200 -17.35 2.27 -10.84
N GLY A 201 -17.68 1.26 -10.01
CA GLY A 201 -17.16 -0.10 -10.20
C GLY A 201 -15.66 -0.19 -9.98
N ALA A 202 -15.10 0.62 -9.09
CA ALA A 202 -13.67 0.65 -8.77
C ALA A 202 -13.39 0.18 -7.33
N SER A 203 -12.20 -0.33 -7.08
CA SER A 203 -11.70 -0.65 -5.75
C SER A 203 -10.29 -0.11 -5.56
N LEU A 204 -10.04 0.56 -4.44
CA LEU A 204 -8.72 1.03 -4.05
C LEU A 204 -8.23 0.18 -2.88
N ILE A 205 -7.05 -0.41 -2.98
CA ILE A 205 -6.39 -1.07 -1.84
C ILE A 205 -5.11 -0.34 -1.46
N THR A 206 -4.73 -0.47 -0.19
CA THR A 206 -3.40 -0.12 0.30
C THR A 206 -2.82 -1.33 1.01
N ALA A 207 -1.58 -1.71 0.68
CA ALA A 207 -0.88 -2.81 1.29
C ALA A 207 0.57 -2.43 1.63
N VAL A 208 1.12 -3.11 2.64
CA VAL A 208 2.48 -2.91 3.15
C VAL A 208 3.25 -4.22 3.03
N SER A 209 4.52 -4.12 2.64
CA SER A 209 5.39 -5.28 2.48
C SER A 209 5.66 -6.02 3.79
N PRO A 210 6.12 -7.29 3.73
CA PRO A 210 6.54 -8.02 4.93
C PRO A 210 7.67 -7.34 5.73
N SER A 211 8.52 -6.54 5.09
CA SER A 211 9.58 -5.77 5.79
C SER A 211 9.06 -4.51 6.50
N GLY A 212 7.85 -4.05 6.15
CA GLY A 212 7.29 -2.77 6.61
C GLY A 212 7.87 -1.53 5.94
N LYS A 213 8.82 -1.66 5.00
CA LYS A 213 9.56 -0.55 4.37
C LYS A 213 8.99 -0.06 3.06
N THR A 214 8.11 -0.82 2.43
CA THR A 214 7.44 -0.40 1.19
C THR A 214 5.93 -0.53 1.31
N ALA A 215 5.25 0.32 0.57
CA ALA A 215 3.79 0.31 0.46
C ALA A 215 3.37 0.42 -0.99
N ILE A 216 2.20 -0.14 -1.28
CA ILE A 216 1.51 -0.02 -2.55
C ILE A 216 0.12 0.52 -2.27
N ALA A 217 -0.30 1.50 -3.05
CA ALA A 217 -1.70 1.75 -3.31
C ALA A 217 -2.02 1.37 -4.75
N CYS A 218 -3.24 0.91 -4.96
CA CYS A 218 -3.62 0.30 -6.21
C CYS A 218 -5.11 0.45 -6.41
N GLU A 219 -5.47 1.17 -7.48
CA GLU A 219 -6.84 1.26 -7.96
C GLU A 219 -7.07 0.21 -9.03
N ILE A 220 -8.10 -0.58 -8.82
CA ILE A 220 -8.55 -1.70 -9.63
C ILE A 220 -9.92 -1.30 -10.19
N ASP A 221 -9.94 -0.99 -11.47
CA ASP A 221 -11.14 -0.81 -12.27
C ASP A 221 -11.02 -1.66 -13.57
N LYS A 222 -12.08 -1.74 -14.38
CA LYS A 222 -12.09 -2.59 -15.58
C LYS A 222 -11.09 -2.17 -16.67
N SER A 223 -10.58 -0.94 -16.64
CA SER A 223 -9.70 -0.34 -17.65
C SER A 223 -8.21 -0.36 -17.27
N THR A 224 -7.86 -0.73 -16.04
CA THR A 224 -6.48 -0.50 -15.53
C THR A 224 -5.39 -1.36 -16.11
N LEU A 225 -5.78 -2.40 -16.86
CA LEU A 225 -4.86 -3.32 -17.50
C LEU A 225 -4.47 -2.84 -18.91
N ASP A 226 -5.39 -2.16 -19.60
CA ASP A 226 -5.27 -1.79 -21.03
C ASP A 226 -4.47 -0.50 -21.29
N GLY A 227 -3.92 0.10 -20.23
CA GLY A 227 -3.20 1.39 -20.30
C GLY A 227 -4.12 2.61 -20.47
N GLY A 228 -5.42 2.46 -20.20
CA GLY A 228 -6.37 3.57 -20.19
C GLY A 228 -6.03 4.65 -19.16
N MET A 229 -6.92 5.63 -19.00
CA MET A 229 -6.84 6.59 -17.90
C MET A 229 -7.15 5.92 -16.56
N ILE A 230 -6.23 5.12 -16.04
CA ILE A 230 -6.16 4.84 -14.61
C ILE A 230 -6.11 6.19 -13.89
N THR A 231 -6.69 6.28 -12.71
CA THR A 231 -6.59 7.43 -11.82
C THR A 231 -5.18 7.55 -11.20
N GLN A 232 -4.96 8.54 -10.32
CA GLN A 232 -3.76 8.59 -9.47
C GLN A 232 -3.78 7.57 -8.31
N GLY A 233 -4.79 6.70 -8.21
CA GLY A 233 -4.94 5.74 -7.10
C GLY A 233 -3.92 4.60 -7.08
N THR A 234 -3.02 4.49 -8.07
CA THR A 234 -2.00 3.43 -8.16
C THR A 234 -0.59 3.99 -8.11
N SER A 235 0.12 3.69 -7.02
CA SER A 235 1.51 4.09 -6.78
C SER A 235 2.22 3.06 -5.89
N VAL A 236 3.51 2.80 -6.13
CA VAL A 236 4.36 1.95 -5.27
C VAL A 236 5.51 2.80 -4.72
N LEU A 237 5.83 2.66 -3.43
CA LEU A 237 6.75 3.56 -2.74
C LEU A 237 7.60 2.88 -1.67
N SER A 238 8.80 3.44 -1.45
CA SER A 238 9.63 3.18 -0.27
C SER A 238 9.28 4.20 0.82
N LEU A 239 8.87 3.71 1.99
CA LEU A 239 8.52 4.52 3.16
C LEU A 239 9.76 5.15 3.81
N ASP A 240 10.91 4.49 3.70
CA ASP A 240 12.22 5.03 4.12
C ASP A 240 12.71 6.18 3.22
N HIS A 241 12.16 6.30 2.01
CA HIS A 241 12.57 7.28 0.99
C HIS A 241 11.39 8.04 0.40
N LEU A 242 10.44 8.47 1.26
CA LEU A 242 9.31 9.29 0.83
C LEU A 242 9.78 10.56 0.14
N ARG A 243 9.10 10.86 -0.96
CA ARG A 243 9.43 11.95 -1.87
C ARG A 243 8.35 13.02 -1.82
N TYR A 244 8.77 14.21 -1.42
CA TYR A 244 7.95 15.39 -1.18
C TYR A 244 7.72 16.23 -2.45
N ASP A 245 8.53 16.00 -3.46
CA ASP A 245 8.55 16.68 -4.77
C ASP A 245 7.52 16.09 -5.74
N SER A 246 7.22 14.78 -5.60
CA SER A 246 6.14 14.14 -6.34
C SER A 246 4.78 14.78 -6.04
N ASN A 247 4.23 15.44 -7.07
CA ASN A 247 2.89 16.03 -7.10
C ASN A 247 1.73 15.10 -6.66
N GLN A 248 1.95 13.78 -6.57
CA GLN A 248 0.98 12.83 -6.02
C GLN A 248 0.89 12.90 -4.49
N TYR A 249 1.98 13.20 -3.77
CA TYR A 249 2.04 13.17 -2.31
C TYR A 249 2.09 14.59 -1.73
N THR A 250 0.94 15.24 -1.67
CA THR A 250 0.83 16.69 -1.39
C THR A 250 1.48 17.11 -0.06
N HIS A 251 1.58 16.20 0.92
CA HIS A 251 2.10 16.48 2.26
C HIS A 251 2.74 15.24 2.93
N ALA A 252 3.88 14.79 2.42
CA ALA A 252 4.70 13.79 3.12
C ALA A 252 5.38 14.39 4.39
N THR A 253 5.77 13.54 5.35
CA THR A 253 6.82 13.85 6.35
C THR A 253 7.74 12.65 6.55
N SER A 254 9.05 12.87 6.53
CA SER A 254 10.12 11.87 6.71
C SER A 254 10.44 11.55 8.16
N THR A 255 9.98 12.38 9.10
CA THR A 255 10.00 12.07 10.53
C THR A 255 9.21 10.78 10.76
N GLN A 256 9.84 9.74 11.31
CA GLN A 256 9.14 8.50 11.60
C GLN A 256 8.10 8.70 12.72
N PRO A 257 6.90 8.08 12.61
CA PRO A 257 6.43 7.28 11.49
C PRO A 257 6.10 8.15 10.27
N ALA A 258 6.33 7.64 9.07
CA ALA A 258 6.11 8.43 7.86
C ALA A 258 4.63 8.82 7.70
N GLN A 259 4.34 10.13 7.57
CA GLN A 259 3.02 10.63 7.15
C GLN A 259 3.04 10.85 5.63
N LEU A 260 1.95 10.48 4.95
CA LEU A 260 1.73 10.74 3.53
C LEU A 260 0.23 10.67 3.22
N TRP A 261 -0.24 11.42 2.24
CA TRP A 261 -1.52 11.14 1.59
C TRP A 261 -1.51 11.66 0.16
N THR A 262 -2.34 11.06 -0.70
CA THR A 262 -2.51 11.56 -2.05
C THR A 262 -3.42 12.77 -2.12
N GLY A 263 -3.14 13.69 -3.05
CA GLY A 263 -4.07 14.75 -3.39
C GLY A 263 -5.44 14.21 -3.80
N ASN A 264 -6.50 14.94 -3.47
CA ASN A 264 -7.87 14.56 -3.84
C ASN A 264 -8.06 14.64 -5.35
N ASN A 265 -8.29 13.50 -6.00
CA ASN A 265 -8.69 13.48 -7.40
C ASN A 265 -10.21 13.68 -7.48
N ILE A 266 -10.64 14.94 -7.42
CA ILE A 266 -12.07 15.28 -7.41
C ILE A 266 -12.56 15.52 -8.84
N GLY A 267 -13.23 14.52 -9.40
CA GLY A 267 -14.07 14.69 -10.59
C GLY A 267 -15.46 15.15 -10.18
N GLY A 268 -16.06 16.10 -10.89
CA GLY A 268 -17.42 16.56 -10.60
C GLY A 268 -18.20 16.93 -11.85
N ASN A 269 -19.51 16.70 -11.82
CA ASN A 269 -20.46 17.22 -12.80
C ASN A 269 -21.80 17.51 -12.10
N GLY A 270 -22.86 17.85 -12.86
CA GLY A 270 -24.18 18.15 -12.28
C GLY A 270 -24.80 17.02 -11.44
N ASN A 271 -24.26 15.80 -11.49
CA ASN A 271 -24.74 14.63 -10.75
C ASN A 271 -23.96 14.36 -9.45
N GLY A 272 -23.02 15.21 -9.06
CA GLY A 272 -22.23 15.09 -7.82
C GLY A 272 -20.71 15.08 -8.05
N TYR A 273 -19.97 14.73 -7.00
CA TYR A 273 -18.52 14.66 -6.98
C TYR A 273 -18.05 13.24 -6.69
N THR A 274 -16.97 12.81 -7.34
CA THR A 274 -16.21 11.60 -6.99
C THR A 274 -14.82 12.02 -6.54
N THR A 275 -14.40 11.59 -5.35
CA THR A 275 -13.03 11.74 -4.85
C THR A 275 -12.48 10.39 -4.39
N LEU A 276 -11.20 10.19 -4.61
CA LEU A 276 -10.44 9.06 -4.09
C LEU A 276 -9.12 9.56 -3.50
N ALA A 277 -8.72 8.97 -2.38
CA ALA A 277 -7.39 9.13 -1.83
C ALA A 277 -7.05 7.97 -0.89
N TRP A 278 -5.77 7.87 -0.58
CA TRP A 278 -5.23 6.97 0.44
C TRP A 278 -4.04 7.66 1.12
N GLY A 279 -3.60 7.09 2.23
CA GLY A 279 -2.45 7.61 2.93
C GLY A 279 -2.13 6.90 4.24
N LYS A 280 -1.04 7.34 4.86
CA LYS A 280 -0.63 6.99 6.21
C LYS A 280 -0.57 8.25 7.07
N LEU A 281 -1.17 8.20 8.26
CA LEU A 281 -1.19 9.28 9.23
C LEU A 281 -0.51 8.88 10.54
N ASN A 282 0.00 9.90 11.23
CA ASN A 282 0.52 9.83 12.59
C ASN A 282 -0.54 10.27 13.61
N GLY A 283 -0.27 10.04 14.89
CA GLY A 283 -1.15 10.49 15.99
C GLY A 283 -2.31 9.56 16.31
N ASN A 284 -2.19 8.27 15.95
CA ASN A 284 -3.19 7.22 16.20
C ASN A 284 -4.65 7.55 15.77
N PRO A 285 -4.89 8.11 14.56
CA PRO A 285 -6.23 8.32 14.08
C PRO A 285 -6.95 6.98 13.85
N THR A 286 -8.25 6.96 14.11
CA THR A 286 -9.15 5.80 13.95
C THR A 286 -10.19 5.99 12.86
N ARG A 287 -10.50 7.24 12.49
CA ARG A 287 -11.34 7.57 11.32
C ARG A 287 -10.86 8.81 10.57
N ILE A 288 -11.15 8.86 9.28
CA ILE A 288 -11.20 10.08 8.47
C ILE A 288 -12.68 10.42 8.24
N HIS A 289 -13.08 11.64 8.59
CA HIS A 289 -14.36 12.20 8.23
C HIS A 289 -14.22 13.01 6.94
N LEU A 290 -15.09 12.75 5.97
CA LEU A 290 -15.24 13.56 4.76
C LEU A 290 -16.61 14.24 4.82
N GLN A 291 -16.66 15.54 4.57
CA GLN A 291 -17.89 16.34 4.67
C GLN A 291 -17.88 17.45 3.62
N MET A 292 -18.97 17.65 2.90
CA MET A 292 -19.21 18.83 2.06
C MET A 292 -20.35 19.70 2.61
N ASP A 293 -21.36 19.05 3.17
CA ASP A 293 -22.48 19.68 3.88
C ASP A 293 -23.02 18.70 4.94
N ALA A 294 -24.01 19.12 5.74
CA ALA A 294 -24.55 18.31 6.83
C ALA A 294 -25.24 16.99 6.40
N LYS A 295 -25.57 16.83 5.12
CA LYS A 295 -26.17 15.62 4.52
C LYS A 295 -25.15 14.84 3.68
N THR A 296 -24.18 15.53 3.10
CA THR A 296 -23.13 14.98 2.24
C THR A 296 -21.86 14.77 3.07
N GLN A 297 -21.82 13.66 3.82
CA GLN A 297 -20.68 13.29 4.67
C GLN A 297 -20.54 11.77 4.82
N THR A 298 -19.33 11.29 5.13
CA THR A 298 -19.03 9.88 5.44
C THR A 298 -17.83 9.75 6.38
N ASP A 299 -17.77 8.64 7.12
CA ASP A 299 -16.58 8.23 7.87
C ASP A 299 -15.87 7.09 7.15
N VAL A 300 -14.53 7.07 7.24
CA VAL A 300 -13.64 6.08 6.65
C VAL A 300 -12.76 5.52 7.77
N PRO A 301 -12.69 4.20 7.98
CA PRO A 301 -11.89 3.60 9.04
C PRO A 301 -10.38 3.77 8.76
N VAL A 302 -9.60 3.91 9.83
CA VAL A 302 -8.13 3.97 9.78
C VAL A 302 -7.55 2.79 10.55
N THR A 303 -6.64 2.04 9.92
CA THR A 303 -5.98 0.86 10.52
C THR A 303 -4.48 1.04 10.48
N ASP A 304 -3.78 0.96 11.61
CA ASP A 304 -2.33 1.24 11.73
C ASP A 304 -1.91 2.63 11.16
N GLY A 305 -2.82 3.60 11.23
CA GLY A 305 -2.68 4.92 10.60
C GLY A 305 -2.93 4.96 9.09
N TRP A 306 -3.16 3.82 8.43
CA TRP A 306 -3.48 3.73 7.01
C TRP A 306 -4.97 3.94 6.74
N PHE A 307 -5.27 4.67 5.66
CA PHE A 307 -6.63 4.85 5.15
C PHE A 307 -6.64 4.76 3.63
N ALA A 308 -7.80 4.40 3.09
CA ALA A 308 -8.14 4.49 1.67
C ALA A 308 -9.64 4.78 1.57
N TYR A 309 -10.05 5.65 0.65
CA TYR A 309 -11.45 5.86 0.33
C TYR A 309 -11.68 6.06 -1.16
N TYR A 310 -12.92 5.75 -1.53
CA TYR A 310 -13.50 6.12 -2.79
C TYR A 310 -14.90 6.64 -2.45
N TRP A 311 -15.10 7.95 -2.51
CA TRP A 311 -16.34 8.60 -2.09
C TRP A 311 -16.96 9.31 -3.28
N THR A 312 -18.16 8.85 -3.66
CA THR A 312 -19.00 9.55 -4.63
C THR A 312 -20.22 10.12 -3.90
N THR A 313 -20.45 11.42 -4.07
CA THR A 313 -21.59 12.12 -3.51
C THR A 313 -22.80 11.99 -4.45
N PRO A 314 -24.04 12.03 -3.93
CA PRO A 314 -25.20 12.34 -4.75
C PRO A 314 -25.09 13.76 -5.34
N PRO A 315 -26.00 14.16 -6.24
CA PRO A 315 -26.13 15.54 -6.67
C PRO A 315 -26.32 16.47 -5.46
N THR A 316 -25.43 17.45 -5.29
CA THR A 316 -25.49 18.42 -4.19
C THR A 316 -25.33 19.85 -4.72
N LYS A 317 -25.82 20.82 -3.94
CA LYS A 317 -25.57 22.25 -4.16
C LYS A 317 -24.27 22.73 -3.50
N ALA A 318 -23.67 21.91 -2.63
CA ALA A 318 -22.36 22.20 -2.05
C ALA A 318 -21.31 22.27 -3.16
N LYS A 319 -20.36 23.19 -3.02
CA LYS A 319 -19.24 23.33 -3.95
C LYS A 319 -18.11 22.42 -3.52
N ILE A 320 -17.24 22.06 -4.46
CA ILE A 320 -15.96 21.40 -4.19
C ILE A 320 -15.11 22.11 -3.11
N SER A 321 -15.19 23.45 -3.02
CA SER A 321 -14.55 24.28 -1.99
C SER A 321 -15.06 24.05 -0.57
N ASP A 322 -16.19 23.37 -0.43
CA ASP A 322 -16.87 23.12 0.83
C ASP A 322 -16.46 21.75 1.40
N LEU A 323 -15.68 20.96 0.63
CA LEU A 323 -15.09 19.71 1.08
C LEU A 323 -14.11 19.91 2.24
N ARG A 324 -14.37 19.26 3.36
CA ARG A 324 -13.50 19.14 4.53
C ARG A 324 -13.13 17.69 4.73
N ILE A 325 -11.86 17.45 5.03
CA ILE A 325 -11.36 16.09 5.31
C ILE A 325 -10.54 16.16 6.60
N THR A 326 -10.99 15.46 7.63
CA THR A 326 -10.46 15.57 8.99
C THR A 326 -10.25 14.20 9.61
N ALA A 327 -9.04 13.92 10.09
CA ALA A 327 -8.70 12.73 10.82
C ALA A 327 -8.96 12.92 12.32
N TYR A 328 -9.58 11.92 12.95
CA TYR A 328 -9.90 11.89 14.38
C TYR A 328 -9.29 10.67 15.06
N ASP A 329 -8.93 10.82 16.34
CA ASP A 329 -8.56 9.70 17.20
C ASP A 329 -9.79 8.98 17.80
N LYS A 330 -9.54 7.96 18.61
CA LYS A 330 -10.56 7.15 19.30
C LYS A 330 -11.47 7.96 20.24
N ASP A 331 -11.01 9.12 20.71
CA ASP A 331 -11.72 9.98 21.67
C ASP A 331 -12.46 11.13 20.95
N GLY A 332 -12.44 11.13 19.60
CA GLY A 332 -13.12 12.14 18.78
C GLY A 332 -12.36 13.46 18.68
N LYS A 333 -11.10 13.52 19.10
CA LYS A 333 -10.25 14.71 18.95
C LYS A 333 -9.64 14.77 17.54
N VAL A 334 -9.56 15.97 16.98
CA VAL A 334 -8.91 16.20 15.67
C VAL A 334 -7.41 15.94 15.78
N VAL A 335 -6.93 14.98 14.99
CA VAL A 335 -5.51 14.65 14.84
C VAL A 335 -4.88 15.43 13.69
N LYS A 336 -5.61 15.57 12.57
CA LYS A 336 -5.12 16.27 11.36
C LYS A 336 -6.30 16.78 10.53
N VAL A 337 -6.17 17.95 9.92
CA VAL A 337 -7.01 18.37 8.80
C VAL A 337 -6.21 18.16 7.52
N LEU A 338 -6.77 17.38 6.58
CA LEU A 338 -6.14 16.98 5.31
C LEU A 338 -6.58 17.89 4.15
N LEU A 339 -7.79 18.47 4.23
CA LEU A 339 -8.31 19.48 3.30
C LEU A 339 -9.25 20.45 4.04
N ARG A 340 -9.19 21.72 3.63
CA ARG A 340 -10.02 22.87 4.07
C ARG A 340 -10.58 23.61 2.85
#